data_AF-A0A813W2P7-F1
#
_entry.id   AF-A0A813W2P7-F1
#
_cell.length_a   1.000
_cell.length_b   1.000
_cell.length_c   1.000
_cell.angle_alpha   90.00
_cell.angle_beta   90.00
_cell.angle_gamma   90.00
#
_symmetry.space_group_name_H-M   'P 1'
#
loop_
_entity.id
_entity.type
_entity.pdbx_description
1 polymer ?
#
loop_
_entity_poly.entity_id
_entity_poly.type
_entity_poly.pdbx_seq_one_letter_code
_entity_poly.pdbx_strand_id
1 'polypeptide(L)'
;MASSDTPELEDLPFYQLLTSNFNDLYLKAQEACSIIVIPQHLLNNSTLTRDIFESHLFRPSPCYLRKHVSWNDKYEIEFDNNRTIRFFYKKGGAGEKHVKILSQEDVRDSIRKRSYSILIIEQPLIDINGIKTSQNGSLGKTINKPFTPPAPKFNGATASYEASFMFLDSVRQIEPAFARLRTALFLFNETYVILPKYVESALDKLRQLRSQFLQESYQLLNKNCEDRDIELASEIYITGNTYTKVWPIIIQHNENKDQILVENIQKRQKKEQQNSNQTNLKINQNALNELKKLDDLKSAYEKAKCIRSALDLTMAAKTLMVVDPKNSAVSYRSSSNAMPMAADETLTAFIDLICELISTSEINTSICLVAHEYYTEKFRFSSLPQDIDYAFTTYRGVIEYLINSSSWF
;
A
#
# COMPACT_ATOMS: atom_id res chain seq x y z
N MET A 1 -42.50 -27.88 -10.94
CA MET A 1 -42.10 -27.47 -12.30
C MET A 1 -41.21 -26.25 -12.13
N ALA A 2 -39.89 -26.42 -12.26
CA ALA A 2 -38.90 -25.36 -12.04
C ALA A 2 -38.75 -24.56 -13.35
N SER A 3 -39.03 -23.25 -13.31
CA SER A 3 -38.86 -22.37 -14.47
C SER A 3 -37.36 -22.15 -14.74
N SER A 4 -36.94 -22.46 -15.95
CA SER A 4 -35.58 -22.41 -16.49
C SER A 4 -35.09 -21.00 -16.85
N ASP A 5 -35.53 -19.95 -16.16
CA ASP A 5 -35.36 -18.57 -16.65
C ASP A 5 -34.35 -17.71 -15.86
N THR A 6 -33.60 -18.31 -14.92
CA THR A 6 -32.54 -17.58 -14.20
C THR A 6 -31.23 -17.76 -14.97
N PRO A 7 -30.65 -16.70 -15.57
CA PRO A 7 -29.39 -16.81 -16.30
C PRO A 7 -28.26 -17.22 -15.35
N GLU A 8 -27.29 -17.94 -15.89
CA GLU A 8 -26.09 -18.31 -15.14
C GLU A 8 -25.30 -17.05 -14.76
N LEU A 9 -24.67 -17.06 -13.59
CA LEU A 9 -23.94 -15.90 -13.06
C LEU A 9 -22.88 -15.38 -14.06
N GLU A 10 -22.22 -16.30 -14.78
CA GLU A 10 -21.19 -16.00 -15.77
C GLU A 10 -21.73 -15.23 -16.99
N ASP A 11 -23.02 -15.33 -17.28
CA ASP A 11 -23.69 -14.64 -18.39
C ASP A 11 -24.13 -13.21 -18.03
N LEU A 12 -24.10 -12.85 -16.75
CA LEU A 12 -24.59 -11.55 -16.29
C LEU A 12 -23.58 -10.43 -16.57
N PRO A 13 -23.94 -9.40 -17.37
CA PRO A 13 -22.99 -8.35 -17.74
C PRO A 13 -22.43 -7.57 -16.54
N PHE A 14 -23.21 -7.40 -15.48
CA PHE A 14 -22.73 -6.74 -14.26
C PHE A 14 -21.63 -7.56 -13.58
N TYR A 15 -21.81 -8.88 -13.51
CA TYR A 15 -20.82 -9.79 -12.94
C TYR A 15 -19.56 -9.87 -13.82
N GLN A 16 -19.72 -9.97 -15.14
CA GLN A 16 -18.60 -9.93 -16.08
C GLN A 16 -17.78 -8.64 -15.92
N LEU A 17 -18.42 -7.47 -15.84
CA LEU A 17 -17.73 -6.20 -15.64
C LEU A 17 -17.08 -6.07 -14.25
N LEU A 18 -17.72 -6.60 -13.21
CA LEU A 18 -17.15 -6.63 -11.85
C LEU A 18 -15.88 -7.49 -11.80
N THR A 19 -15.90 -8.66 -12.44
CA THR A 19 -14.76 -9.60 -12.46
C THR A 19 -13.66 -9.22 -13.46
N SER A 20 -13.96 -8.40 -14.48
CA SER A 20 -12.99 -7.96 -15.50
C SER A 20 -12.47 -6.54 -15.27
N ASN A 21 -13.35 -5.53 -15.29
CA ASN A 21 -12.98 -4.12 -15.26
C ASN A 21 -12.79 -3.58 -13.83
N PHE A 22 -13.48 -4.17 -12.85
CA PHE A 22 -13.42 -3.80 -11.44
C PHE A 22 -12.97 -4.97 -10.56
N ASN A 23 -12.08 -5.81 -11.08
CA ASN A 23 -11.65 -7.03 -10.41
C ASN A 23 -11.03 -6.76 -9.03
N ASP A 24 -10.44 -5.58 -8.84
CA ASP A 24 -9.94 -5.16 -7.53
C ASP A 24 -11.07 -5.03 -6.49
N LEU A 25 -12.25 -4.55 -6.88
CA LEU A 25 -13.43 -4.52 -6.03
C LEU A 25 -13.97 -5.92 -5.76
N TYR A 26 -14.00 -6.78 -6.78
CA TYR A 26 -14.43 -8.18 -6.64
C TYR A 26 -13.55 -8.95 -5.64
N LEU A 27 -12.22 -8.87 -5.81
CA LEU A 27 -11.27 -9.57 -4.96
C LEU A 27 -11.28 -9.03 -3.52
N LYS A 28 -11.39 -7.71 -3.34
CA LYS A 28 -11.58 -7.14 -2.00
C LYS A 28 -12.90 -7.63 -1.39
N ALA A 29 -13.98 -7.71 -2.17
CA ALA A 29 -15.29 -8.14 -1.68
C ALA A 29 -15.24 -9.60 -1.21
N GLN A 30 -14.56 -10.46 -1.97
CA GLN A 30 -14.25 -11.83 -1.59
C GLN A 30 -13.41 -11.90 -0.30
N GLU A 31 -12.32 -11.13 -0.21
CA GLU A 31 -11.45 -11.07 0.98
C GLU A 31 -12.22 -10.66 2.24
N ALA A 32 -13.09 -9.66 2.12
CA ALA A 32 -13.94 -9.17 3.20
C ALA A 32 -15.17 -10.05 3.47
N CYS A 33 -15.35 -11.15 2.72
CA CYS A 33 -16.55 -12.00 2.78
C CYS A 33 -17.85 -11.19 2.64
N SER A 34 -17.84 -10.19 1.75
CA SER A 34 -18.97 -9.30 1.50
C SER A 34 -20.04 -9.99 0.68
N ILE A 35 -21.28 -9.53 0.84
CA ILE A 35 -22.40 -9.92 -0.02
C ILE A 35 -22.28 -9.12 -1.31
N ILE A 36 -22.27 -9.84 -2.44
CA ILE A 36 -22.18 -9.25 -3.77
C ILE A 36 -23.57 -9.32 -4.41
N VAL A 37 -24.13 -8.17 -4.79
CA VAL A 37 -25.47 -8.09 -5.35
C VAL A 37 -25.40 -7.81 -6.84
N ILE A 38 -25.86 -8.76 -7.66
CA ILE A 38 -25.77 -8.71 -9.12
C ILE A 38 -27.16 -8.54 -9.72
N PRO A 39 -27.47 -7.44 -10.42
CA PRO A 39 -28.73 -7.31 -11.14
C PRO A 39 -28.76 -8.19 -12.39
N GLN A 40 -29.88 -8.87 -12.62
CA GLN A 40 -30.13 -9.68 -13.81
C GLN A 40 -30.15 -8.83 -15.08
N HIS A 41 -30.76 -7.63 -14.99
CA HIS A 41 -30.93 -6.75 -16.13
C HIS A 41 -30.20 -5.42 -15.94
N LEU A 42 -29.38 -5.07 -16.93
CA LEU A 42 -28.77 -3.76 -17.09
C LEU A 42 -29.21 -3.16 -18.41
N LEU A 43 -29.81 -1.97 -18.37
CA LEU A 43 -30.28 -1.29 -19.58
C LEU A 43 -29.15 -0.55 -20.31
N ASN A 44 -28.06 -0.15 -19.61
CA ASN A 44 -26.94 0.60 -20.18
C ASN A 44 -25.60 0.24 -19.49
N ASN A 45 -24.73 -0.49 -20.19
CA ASN A 45 -23.42 -0.89 -19.65
C ASN A 45 -22.38 0.26 -19.66
N SER A 46 -22.59 1.29 -20.51
CA SER A 46 -21.65 2.41 -20.70
C SER A 46 -21.64 3.44 -19.56
N THR A 47 -22.60 3.38 -18.65
CA THR A 47 -22.77 4.33 -17.53
C THR A 47 -22.38 3.74 -16.17
N LEU A 48 -21.87 2.51 -16.13
CA LEU A 48 -21.46 1.85 -14.90
C LEU A 48 -20.13 2.42 -14.40
N THR A 49 -20.18 3.08 -13.24
CA THR A 49 -19.01 3.66 -12.56
C THR A 49 -18.65 2.83 -11.33
N ARG A 50 -17.43 3.04 -10.81
CA ARG A 50 -16.97 2.41 -9.58
C ARG A 50 -17.93 2.59 -8.40
N ASP A 51 -18.51 3.78 -8.25
CA ASP A 51 -19.48 4.10 -7.19
C ASP A 51 -20.75 3.24 -7.30
N ILE A 52 -21.16 2.87 -8.52
CA ILE A 52 -22.30 1.97 -8.73
C ILE A 52 -21.94 0.56 -8.25
N PHE A 53 -20.74 0.05 -8.57
CA PHE A 53 -20.30 -1.25 -8.07
C PHE A 53 -20.17 -1.28 -6.54
N GLU A 54 -19.54 -0.28 -5.94
CA GLU A 54 -19.41 -0.18 -4.48
C GLU A 54 -20.77 -0.09 -3.77
N SER A 55 -21.81 0.40 -4.45
CA SER A 55 -23.17 0.41 -3.94
C SER A 55 -23.88 -0.94 -3.94
N HIS A 56 -23.32 -1.92 -4.65
CA HIS A 56 -23.84 -3.29 -4.77
C HIS A 56 -22.98 -4.30 -3.98
N LEU A 57 -21.97 -3.83 -3.25
CA LEU A 57 -21.11 -4.62 -2.37
C LEU A 57 -21.41 -4.27 -0.92
N PHE A 58 -21.77 -5.28 -0.11
CA PHE A 58 -22.27 -5.05 1.23
C PHE A 58 -21.48 -5.82 2.30
N ARG A 59 -21.10 -5.11 3.36
CA ARG A 59 -20.46 -5.67 4.55
C ARG A 59 -21.43 -5.68 5.74
N PRO A 60 -21.27 -6.57 6.72
CA PRO A 60 -22.07 -6.53 7.95
C PRO A 60 -21.98 -5.15 8.62
N SER A 61 -23.12 -4.62 9.07
CA SER A 61 -23.15 -3.36 9.81
C SER A 61 -22.48 -3.54 11.18
N PRO A 62 -21.55 -2.65 11.58
CA PRO A 62 -20.94 -2.73 12.92
C PRO A 62 -21.93 -2.44 14.05
N CYS A 63 -23.09 -1.82 13.74
CA CYS A 63 -24.05 -1.35 14.74
C CYS A 63 -25.34 -2.19 14.79
N TYR A 64 -25.66 -2.96 13.74
CA TYR A 64 -26.94 -3.67 13.62
C TYR A 64 -26.76 -5.06 13.02
N LEU A 65 -27.07 -6.10 13.80
CA LEU A 65 -26.83 -7.51 13.45
C LEU A 65 -27.54 -7.98 12.16
N ARG A 66 -28.65 -7.33 11.76
CA ARG A 66 -29.47 -7.72 10.60
C ARG A 66 -29.27 -6.84 9.37
N LYS A 67 -28.44 -5.81 9.47
CA LYS A 67 -28.22 -4.85 8.40
C LYS A 67 -26.84 -5.01 7.79
N HIS A 68 -26.75 -4.75 6.50
CA HIS A 68 -25.48 -4.66 5.80
C HIS A 68 -25.36 -3.27 5.17
N VAL A 69 -24.14 -2.75 5.13
CA VAL A 69 -23.84 -1.40 4.65
C VAL A 69 -23.06 -1.51 3.34
N SER A 70 -23.42 -0.69 2.36
CA SER A 70 -22.69 -0.64 1.10
C SER A 70 -21.26 -0.12 1.30
N TRP A 71 -20.35 -0.46 0.40
CA TRP A 71 -18.95 -0.08 0.55
C TRP A 71 -18.67 1.42 0.41
N ASN A 72 -19.51 2.15 -0.32
CA ASN A 72 -19.47 3.60 -0.36
C ASN A 72 -20.21 4.28 0.82
N ASP A 73 -20.65 3.50 1.81
CA ASP A 73 -21.37 3.93 3.02
C ASP A 73 -22.63 4.77 2.75
N LYS A 74 -23.21 4.70 1.54
CA LYS A 74 -24.42 5.44 1.15
C LYS A 74 -25.71 4.66 1.39
N TYR A 75 -25.65 3.33 1.34
CA TYR A 75 -26.83 2.47 1.34
C TYR A 75 -26.77 1.40 2.43
N GLU A 76 -27.95 0.93 2.84
CA GLU A 76 -28.11 -0.22 3.73
C GLU A 76 -29.06 -1.23 3.09
N ILE A 77 -28.81 -2.51 3.35
CA ILE A 77 -29.75 -3.58 3.03
C ILE A 77 -30.13 -4.38 4.28
N GLU A 78 -31.38 -4.83 4.32
CA GLU A 78 -31.90 -5.77 5.30
C GLU A 78 -32.63 -6.90 4.56
N PHE A 79 -32.36 -8.14 4.98
CA PHE A 79 -33.03 -9.32 4.43
C PHE A 79 -34.41 -9.49 5.06
N ASP A 80 -35.42 -9.64 4.23
CA ASP A 80 -36.78 -9.97 4.64
C ASP A 80 -37.05 -11.48 4.41
N ASN A 81 -38.02 -12.04 5.13
CA ASN A 81 -38.29 -13.48 5.19
C ASN A 81 -38.77 -14.08 3.85
N ASN A 82 -39.03 -13.26 2.83
CA ASN A 82 -39.64 -13.65 1.55
C ASN A 82 -38.68 -13.58 0.35
N ARG A 83 -37.37 -13.84 0.55
CA ARG A 83 -36.33 -13.70 -0.52
C ARG A 83 -36.34 -12.30 -1.14
N THR A 84 -36.54 -11.28 -0.31
CA THR A 84 -36.58 -9.88 -0.70
C THR A 84 -35.54 -9.10 0.10
N ILE A 85 -34.89 -8.16 -0.56
CA ILE A 85 -33.96 -7.22 0.05
C ILE A 85 -34.69 -5.89 0.21
N ARG A 86 -34.73 -5.38 1.45
CA ARG A 86 -35.13 -4.01 1.75
C ARG A 86 -33.90 -3.12 1.61
N PHE A 87 -33.89 -2.21 0.65
CA PHE A 87 -32.78 -1.31 0.35
C PHE A 87 -33.12 0.11 0.81
N PHE A 88 -32.18 0.74 1.53
CA PHE A 88 -32.34 2.04 2.15
C PHE A 88 -31.20 2.98 1.77
N TYR A 89 -31.51 4.26 1.53
CA TYR A 89 -30.51 5.32 1.41
C TYR A 89 -30.29 6.00 2.77
N LYS A 90 -29.04 6.04 3.26
CA LYS A 90 -28.72 6.58 4.60
C LYS A 90 -28.97 8.08 4.74
N LYS A 91 -28.79 8.86 3.67
CA LYS A 91 -28.92 10.33 3.69
C LYS A 91 -30.28 10.78 3.15
N GLY A 92 -31.37 10.56 3.88
CA GLY A 92 -32.64 11.24 3.56
C GLY A 92 -33.94 10.48 3.81
N GLY A 93 -33.89 9.24 4.32
CA GLY A 93 -35.05 8.57 4.93
C GLY A 93 -36.29 8.29 4.06
N ALA A 94 -36.30 8.65 2.77
CA ALA A 94 -37.53 8.67 1.95
C ALA A 94 -37.53 7.73 0.73
N GLY A 95 -36.64 6.74 0.66
CA GLY A 95 -36.58 5.81 -0.47
C GLY A 95 -36.30 4.40 -0.01
N GLU A 96 -37.31 3.72 0.52
CA GLU A 96 -37.26 2.27 0.71
C GLU A 96 -37.63 1.59 -0.60
N LYS A 97 -36.75 0.72 -1.09
CA LYS A 97 -36.98 -0.11 -2.28
C LYS A 97 -36.94 -1.58 -1.89
N HIS A 98 -37.95 -2.33 -2.29
CA HIS A 98 -37.93 -3.79 -2.18
C HIS A 98 -37.45 -4.38 -3.49
N VAL A 99 -36.45 -5.27 -3.41
CA VAL A 99 -35.94 -5.99 -4.59
C VAL A 99 -35.97 -7.48 -4.33
N LYS A 100 -36.51 -8.24 -5.28
CA LYS A 100 -36.59 -9.69 -5.20
C LYS A 100 -35.24 -10.34 -5.51
N ILE A 101 -34.84 -11.30 -4.68
CA ILE A 101 -33.71 -12.20 -4.91
C ILE A 101 -34.22 -13.34 -5.79
N LEU A 102 -33.62 -13.48 -6.96
CA LEU A 102 -33.95 -14.51 -7.93
C LEU A 102 -33.16 -15.79 -7.65
N SER A 103 -31.87 -15.65 -7.36
CA SER A 103 -31.01 -16.76 -6.93
C SER A 103 -29.95 -16.28 -5.94
N GLN A 104 -29.39 -17.23 -5.21
CA GLN A 104 -28.28 -17.05 -4.29
C GLN A 104 -27.25 -18.15 -4.58
N GLU A 105 -26.01 -17.74 -4.77
CA GLU A 105 -24.87 -18.63 -4.93
C GLU A 105 -23.91 -18.43 -3.75
N ASP A 106 -23.68 -19.51 -3.00
CA ASP A 106 -22.68 -19.50 -1.94
C ASP A 106 -21.34 -19.98 -2.52
N VAL A 107 -20.42 -19.04 -2.69
CA VAL A 107 -19.11 -19.29 -3.30
C VAL A 107 -18.09 -19.51 -2.19
N ARG A 108 -17.29 -20.55 -2.32
CA ARG A 108 -16.17 -20.83 -1.42
C ARG A 108 -14.87 -20.38 -2.05
N ASP A 109 -14.18 -19.47 -1.38
CA ASP A 109 -12.80 -19.13 -1.71
C ASP A 109 -11.91 -20.37 -1.51
N SER A 110 -11.32 -20.87 -2.60
CA SER A 110 -10.47 -22.06 -2.61
C SER A 110 -9.15 -21.85 -1.87
N ILE A 111 -8.68 -20.61 -1.76
CA ILE A 111 -7.42 -20.24 -1.11
C ILE A 111 -7.64 -20.01 0.39
N ARG A 112 -8.70 -19.28 0.76
CA ARG A 112 -8.93 -18.84 2.15
C ARG A 112 -9.92 -19.70 2.91
N LYS A 113 -10.58 -20.66 2.26
CA LYS A 113 -11.64 -21.54 2.81
C LYS A 113 -12.81 -20.79 3.45
N ARG A 114 -13.03 -19.53 3.07
CA ARG A 114 -14.16 -18.71 3.54
C ARG A 114 -15.26 -18.70 2.48
N SER A 115 -16.51 -18.64 2.92
CA SER A 115 -17.67 -18.54 2.04
C SER A 115 -18.17 -17.10 2.00
N TYR A 116 -18.55 -16.66 0.81
CA TYR A 116 -19.26 -15.40 0.58
C TYR A 116 -20.45 -15.68 -0.35
N SER A 117 -21.47 -14.83 -0.28
CA SER A 117 -22.72 -15.04 -1.02
C SER A 117 -22.85 -14.02 -2.14
N ILE A 118 -23.19 -14.52 -3.33
CA ILE A 118 -23.55 -13.72 -4.49
C ILE A 118 -25.07 -13.83 -4.66
N LEU A 119 -25.75 -12.69 -4.72
CA LEU A 119 -27.20 -12.60 -4.86
C LEU A 119 -27.54 -12.06 -6.23
N ILE A 120 -28.30 -12.82 -7.01
CA ILE A 120 -28.84 -12.34 -8.28
C ILE A 120 -30.21 -11.73 -8.01
N ILE A 121 -30.38 -10.45 -8.37
CA ILE A 121 -31.59 -9.68 -8.09
C ILE A 121 -32.27 -9.23 -9.38
N GLU A 122 -33.59 -9.04 -9.32
CA GLU A 122 -34.43 -8.72 -10.49
C GLU A 122 -34.04 -7.41 -11.19
N GLN A 123 -33.67 -6.38 -10.42
CA GLN A 123 -33.40 -5.03 -10.91
C GLN A 123 -32.27 -4.37 -10.14
N PRO A 124 -31.51 -3.42 -10.73
CA PRO A 124 -30.44 -2.72 -10.02
C PRO A 124 -30.96 -1.96 -8.80
N LEU A 125 -30.13 -1.89 -7.75
CA LEU A 125 -30.48 -1.21 -6.49
C LEU A 125 -30.57 0.31 -6.69
N ILE A 126 -29.74 0.85 -7.59
CA ILE A 126 -29.68 2.28 -7.93
C ILE A 126 -30.21 2.49 -9.35
N ASP A 127 -30.93 3.59 -9.55
CA ASP A 127 -31.33 4.02 -10.90
C ASP A 127 -30.12 4.55 -11.67
N ILE A 128 -29.68 3.79 -12.66
CA ILE A 128 -28.52 4.08 -13.50
C ILE A 128 -28.88 5.12 -14.58
N ASN A 129 -30.17 5.36 -14.84
CA ASN A 129 -30.65 6.22 -15.92
C ASN A 129 -30.77 7.71 -15.52
N GLY A 130 -30.71 8.03 -14.22
CA GLY A 130 -30.86 9.39 -13.69
C GLY A 130 -29.57 10.24 -13.65
N ILE A 131 -28.41 9.66 -13.96
CA ILE A 131 -27.11 10.33 -13.84
C ILE A 131 -26.87 11.23 -15.06
N LYS A 132 -27.35 12.47 -15.00
CA LYS A 132 -27.04 13.51 -16.00
C LYS A 132 -25.53 13.78 -15.99
N THR A 133 -24.83 13.28 -16.99
CA THR A 133 -23.42 13.62 -17.23
C THR A 133 -23.28 15.12 -17.51
N SER A 134 -22.63 15.85 -16.62
CA SER A 134 -22.11 17.19 -16.90
C SER A 134 -20.95 17.04 -17.88
N GLN A 135 -21.23 17.19 -19.18
CA GLN A 135 -20.22 17.26 -20.22
C GLN A 135 -19.82 18.72 -20.44
N ASN A 136 -18.67 19.11 -19.88
CA ASN A 136 -17.85 20.18 -20.43
C ASN A 136 -16.48 19.57 -20.74
N GLY A 137 -16.26 19.26 -22.02
CA GLY A 137 -15.00 18.69 -22.49
C GLY A 137 -15.14 18.15 -23.90
N SER A 138 -14.93 19.03 -24.89
CA SER A 138 -14.84 18.74 -26.31
C SER A 138 -14.06 17.45 -26.62
N LEU A 139 -14.75 16.45 -27.16
CA LEU A 139 -14.14 15.28 -27.78
C LEU A 139 -14.23 15.41 -29.30
N GLY A 140 -13.08 15.75 -29.89
CA GLY A 140 -12.85 15.64 -31.32
C GLY A 140 -13.03 14.19 -31.78
N LYS A 141 -13.72 14.03 -32.91
CA LYS A 141 -13.89 12.79 -33.65
C LYS A 141 -12.53 12.11 -33.89
N THR A 142 -12.35 10.90 -33.36
CA THR A 142 -11.36 9.94 -33.89
C THR A 142 -11.96 8.54 -33.97
N ILE A 143 -12.37 8.24 -35.21
CA ILE A 143 -12.33 6.99 -35.96
C ILE A 143 -11.84 5.75 -35.17
N ASN A 144 -12.74 4.75 -35.11
CA ASN A 144 -12.53 3.31 -34.93
C ASN A 144 -11.07 2.83 -34.92
N LYS A 145 -10.49 2.69 -33.72
CA LYS A 145 -9.43 1.70 -33.45
C LYS A 145 -10.02 0.62 -32.55
N PRO A 146 -9.69 -0.67 -32.74
CA PRO A 146 -10.07 -1.72 -31.81
C PRO A 146 -9.54 -1.34 -30.41
N PHE A 147 -10.43 -1.37 -29.43
CA PHE A 147 -10.13 -1.04 -28.04
C PHE A 147 -9.23 -2.14 -27.46
N THR A 148 -7.92 -2.00 -27.58
CA THR A 148 -6.99 -2.74 -26.73
C THR A 148 -7.10 -2.14 -25.33
N PRO A 149 -7.49 -2.91 -24.30
CA PRO A 149 -7.49 -2.39 -22.94
C PRO A 149 -6.08 -1.88 -22.61
N PRO A 150 -5.96 -0.69 -21.99
CA PRO A 150 -4.65 -0.19 -21.60
C PRO A 150 -3.98 -1.23 -20.71
N ALA A 151 -2.70 -1.52 -20.99
CA ALA A 151 -1.92 -2.44 -20.17
C ALA A 151 -2.02 -1.99 -18.70
N PRO A 152 -2.20 -2.94 -17.75
CA PRO A 152 -2.18 -2.61 -16.33
C PRO A 152 -0.89 -1.85 -16.02
N LYS A 153 -1.01 -0.73 -15.31
CA LYS A 153 0.14 0.09 -14.89
C LYS A 153 0.36 -0.07 -13.40
N PHE A 154 1.61 -0.21 -13.00
CA PHE A 154 1.97 -0.29 -11.59
C PHE A 154 2.23 1.11 -11.04
N ASN A 155 1.45 1.54 -10.05
CA ASN A 155 1.67 2.84 -9.44
C ASN A 155 2.73 2.76 -8.34
N GLY A 156 3.95 3.21 -8.64
CA GLY A 156 5.04 3.33 -7.66
C GLY A 156 4.67 4.13 -6.40
N ALA A 157 3.78 5.11 -6.51
CA ALA A 157 3.34 5.94 -5.38
C ALA A 157 2.50 5.16 -4.35
N THR A 158 1.81 4.10 -4.77
CA THR A 158 1.00 3.23 -3.89
C THR A 158 1.56 1.81 -3.84
N ALA A 159 2.80 1.61 -4.27
CA ALA A 159 3.43 0.30 -4.30
C ALA A 159 3.55 -0.27 -2.88
N SER A 160 3.03 -1.48 -2.71
CA SER A 160 3.15 -2.32 -1.52
C SER A 160 3.33 -3.77 -1.92
N TYR A 161 3.70 -4.64 -0.99
CA TYR A 161 3.77 -6.09 -1.22
C TYR A 161 2.49 -6.64 -1.88
N GLU A 162 1.32 -6.31 -1.33
CA GLU A 162 0.02 -6.75 -1.84
C GLU A 162 -0.27 -6.17 -3.22
N ALA A 163 -0.01 -4.88 -3.43
CA ALA A 163 -0.20 -4.24 -4.73
C ALA A 163 0.70 -4.87 -5.80
N SER A 164 1.94 -5.20 -5.47
CA SER A 164 2.88 -5.87 -6.36
C SER A 164 2.44 -7.28 -6.72
N PHE A 165 1.98 -8.06 -5.74
CA PHE A 165 1.41 -9.38 -6.00
C PHE A 165 0.21 -9.29 -6.96
N MET A 166 -0.76 -8.42 -6.65
CA MET A 166 -1.97 -8.25 -7.44
C MET A 166 -1.67 -7.77 -8.87
N PHE A 167 -0.70 -6.88 -9.01
CA PHE A 167 -0.25 -6.42 -10.32
C PHE A 167 0.36 -7.55 -11.14
N LEU A 168 1.34 -8.27 -10.59
CA LEU A 168 2.02 -9.36 -11.30
C LEU A 168 1.05 -10.50 -11.67
N ASP A 169 0.10 -10.81 -10.79
CA ASP A 169 -0.93 -11.82 -11.01
C ASP A 169 -1.95 -11.38 -12.09
N SER A 170 -2.22 -10.08 -12.20
CA SER A 170 -3.11 -9.54 -13.24
C SER A 170 -2.54 -9.62 -14.66
N VAL A 171 -1.21 -9.71 -14.81
CA VAL A 171 -0.54 -9.80 -16.12
C VAL A 171 -0.55 -11.25 -16.58
N ARG A 172 -1.68 -11.68 -17.17
CA ARG A 172 -1.89 -13.08 -17.60
C ARG A 172 -0.77 -13.64 -18.49
N GLN A 173 -0.12 -12.80 -19.30
CA GLN A 173 0.94 -13.21 -20.21
C GLN A 173 2.18 -13.75 -19.47
N ILE A 174 2.49 -13.23 -18.28
CA ILE A 174 3.67 -13.62 -17.51
C ILE A 174 3.35 -14.63 -16.40
N GLU A 175 2.10 -15.10 -16.31
CA GLU A 175 1.66 -16.05 -15.28
C GLU A 175 2.60 -17.27 -15.17
N PRO A 176 3.06 -17.91 -16.27
CA PRO A 176 3.95 -19.07 -16.15
C PRO A 176 5.29 -18.73 -15.49
N ALA A 177 5.86 -17.56 -15.81
CA ALA A 177 7.09 -17.08 -15.20
C ALA A 177 6.86 -16.72 -13.73
N PHE A 178 5.72 -16.08 -13.42
CA PHE A 178 5.36 -15.70 -12.06
C PHE A 178 5.10 -16.93 -11.17
N ALA A 179 4.42 -17.96 -11.67
CA ALA A 179 4.22 -19.23 -10.96
C ALA A 179 5.55 -19.93 -10.61
N ARG A 180 6.53 -19.91 -11.53
CA ARG A 180 7.89 -20.40 -11.27
C ARG A 180 8.59 -19.58 -10.19
N LEU A 181 8.51 -18.25 -10.25
CA LEU A 181 9.05 -17.37 -9.22
C LEU A 181 8.43 -17.68 -7.85
N ARG A 182 7.10 -17.80 -7.75
CA ARG A 182 6.41 -18.16 -6.50
C ARG A 182 6.90 -19.49 -5.93
N THR A 183 7.04 -20.49 -6.78
CA THR A 183 7.56 -21.82 -6.38
C THR A 183 9.01 -21.72 -5.90
N ALA A 184 9.85 -20.98 -6.61
CA ALA A 184 11.25 -20.80 -6.24
C ALA A 184 11.42 -20.04 -4.91
N LEU A 185 10.58 -19.02 -4.65
CA LEU A 185 10.57 -18.30 -3.37
C LEU A 185 10.04 -19.15 -2.22
N PHE A 186 9.02 -19.98 -2.47
CA PHE A 186 8.55 -20.96 -1.50
C PHE A 186 9.69 -21.93 -1.12
N LEU A 187 10.37 -22.52 -2.12
CA LEU A 187 11.52 -23.39 -1.87
C LEU A 187 12.66 -22.67 -1.15
N PHE A 188 12.96 -21.42 -1.52
CA PHE A 188 13.92 -20.60 -0.80
C PHE A 188 13.54 -20.45 0.68
N ASN A 189 12.27 -20.15 0.96
CA ASN A 189 11.78 -19.98 2.33
C ASN A 189 11.74 -21.28 3.14
N GLU A 190 11.54 -22.43 2.50
CA GLU A 190 11.53 -23.72 3.19
C GLU A 190 12.93 -24.30 3.39
N THR A 191 13.79 -24.27 2.36
CA THR A 191 15.01 -25.10 2.34
C THR A 191 16.31 -24.31 2.43
N TYR A 192 16.34 -23.03 2.05
CA TYR A 192 17.58 -22.27 1.99
C TYR A 192 18.02 -21.81 3.39
N VAL A 193 19.22 -22.14 3.85
CA VAL A 193 19.72 -21.68 5.16
C VAL A 193 20.51 -20.40 4.99
N ILE A 194 20.15 -19.36 5.74
CA ILE A 194 20.85 -18.07 5.71
C ILE A 194 21.66 -17.94 7.00
N LEU A 195 22.96 -17.71 6.85
CA LEU A 195 23.86 -17.45 7.97
C LEU A 195 24.23 -15.96 7.99
N PRO A 196 24.40 -15.33 9.18
CA PRO A 196 24.67 -13.89 9.29
C PRO A 196 25.87 -13.40 8.47
N LYS A 197 26.93 -14.21 8.33
CA LYS A 197 28.12 -13.85 7.55
C LYS A 197 27.96 -14.04 6.03
N TYR A 198 26.86 -14.65 5.59
CA TYR A 198 26.60 -15.04 4.21
C TYR A 198 25.28 -14.47 3.66
N VAL A 199 24.82 -13.36 4.24
CA VAL A 199 23.60 -12.65 3.77
C VAL A 199 23.73 -12.25 2.29
N GLU A 200 24.93 -11.86 1.84
CA GLU A 200 25.20 -11.54 0.44
C GLU A 200 24.96 -12.73 -0.51
N SER A 201 25.23 -13.98 -0.07
CA SER A 201 24.93 -15.17 -0.89
C SER A 201 23.42 -15.39 -1.05
N ALA A 202 22.63 -15.09 -0.02
CA ALA A 202 21.18 -15.11 -0.11
C ALA A 202 20.67 -14.02 -1.05
N LEU A 203 21.24 -12.81 -0.97
CA LEU A 203 20.95 -11.70 -1.88
C LEU A 203 21.21 -12.05 -3.34
N ASP A 204 22.37 -12.62 -3.64
CA ASP A 204 22.71 -13.03 -5.01
C ASP A 204 21.74 -14.08 -5.53
N LYS A 205 21.30 -15.00 -4.67
CA LYS A 205 20.28 -15.98 -5.04
C LYS A 205 18.94 -15.31 -5.38
N LEU A 206 18.49 -14.35 -4.59
CA LEU A 206 17.24 -13.61 -4.84
C LEU A 206 17.33 -12.74 -6.10
N ARG A 207 18.48 -12.10 -6.34
CA ARG A 207 18.76 -11.37 -7.59
C ARG A 207 18.72 -12.29 -8.79
N GLN A 208 19.31 -13.48 -8.69
CA GLN A 208 19.25 -14.49 -9.75
C GLN A 208 17.80 -14.88 -10.08
N LEU A 209 16.99 -15.15 -9.05
CA LEU A 209 15.56 -15.48 -9.24
C LEU A 209 14.81 -14.34 -9.93
N ARG A 210 15.09 -13.10 -9.54
CA ARG A 210 14.51 -11.91 -10.19
C ARG A 210 14.94 -11.81 -11.65
N SER A 211 16.24 -11.90 -11.94
CA SER A 211 16.76 -11.81 -13.32
C SER A 211 16.16 -12.88 -14.22
N GLN A 212 16.04 -14.11 -13.72
CA GLN A 212 15.37 -15.19 -14.45
C GLN A 212 13.90 -14.86 -14.72
N PHE A 213 13.16 -14.41 -13.69
CA PHE A 213 11.76 -14.02 -13.85
C PHE A 213 11.58 -12.89 -14.87
N LEU A 214 12.41 -11.84 -14.83
CA LEU A 214 12.33 -10.71 -15.76
C LEU A 214 12.64 -11.14 -17.19
N GLN A 215 13.68 -11.96 -17.39
CA GLN A 215 14.04 -12.47 -18.70
C GLN A 215 12.88 -13.27 -19.33
N GLU A 216 12.28 -14.18 -18.57
CA GLU A 216 11.14 -14.98 -19.04
C GLU A 216 9.91 -14.09 -19.29
N SER A 217 9.66 -13.10 -18.43
CA SER A 217 8.55 -12.16 -18.56
C SER A 217 8.67 -11.30 -19.82
N TYR A 218 9.86 -10.79 -20.12
CA TYR A 218 10.10 -9.96 -21.31
C TYR A 218 9.97 -10.76 -22.60
N GLN A 219 10.42 -12.03 -22.60
CA GLN A 219 10.20 -12.95 -23.72
C GLN A 219 8.70 -13.19 -23.95
N LEU A 220 7.93 -13.47 -22.89
CA LEU A 220 6.49 -13.72 -23.00
C LEU A 220 5.68 -12.48 -23.41
N LEU A 221 6.13 -11.29 -23.01
CA LEU A 221 5.51 -10.03 -23.38
C LEU A 221 5.96 -9.51 -24.76
N ASN A 222 6.87 -10.21 -25.45
CA ASN A 222 7.53 -9.72 -26.67
C ASN A 222 8.11 -8.30 -26.50
N LYS A 223 8.65 -8.01 -25.31
CA LYS A 223 9.27 -6.71 -25.00
C LYS A 223 10.76 -6.79 -25.27
N ASN A 224 11.26 -5.83 -26.05
CA ASN A 224 12.68 -5.68 -26.35
C ASN A 224 13.42 -4.83 -25.29
N CYS A 225 12.71 -4.30 -24.30
CA CYS A 225 13.26 -3.40 -23.29
C CYS A 225 12.68 -3.64 -21.90
N GLU A 226 13.42 -3.16 -20.91
CA GLU A 226 13.09 -3.12 -19.50
C GLU A 226 11.74 -2.44 -19.25
N ASP A 227 10.92 -3.07 -18.38
CA ASP A 227 9.66 -2.53 -17.91
C ASP A 227 9.77 -2.22 -16.41
N ARG A 228 9.86 -0.93 -16.09
CA ARG A 228 9.99 -0.45 -14.71
C ARG A 228 8.89 -0.94 -13.80
N ASP A 229 7.67 -1.14 -14.30
CA ASP A 229 6.53 -1.56 -13.50
C ASP A 229 6.69 -3.01 -13.03
N ILE A 230 7.11 -3.89 -13.95
CA ILE A 230 7.37 -5.31 -13.67
C ILE A 230 8.62 -5.45 -12.79
N GLU A 231 9.65 -4.65 -13.05
CA GLU A 231 10.88 -4.62 -12.28
C GLU A 231 10.65 -4.23 -10.83
N LEU A 232 9.94 -3.12 -10.60
CA LEU A 232 9.66 -2.64 -9.27
C LEU A 232 8.71 -3.59 -8.53
N ALA A 233 7.65 -4.06 -9.19
CA ALA A 233 6.71 -4.99 -8.58
C ALA A 233 7.37 -6.33 -8.22
N SER A 234 8.24 -6.87 -9.08
CA SER A 234 8.97 -8.11 -8.79
C SER A 234 9.92 -7.97 -7.61
N GLU A 235 10.62 -6.85 -7.49
CA GLU A 235 11.48 -6.57 -6.33
C GLU A 235 10.67 -6.52 -5.03
N ILE A 236 9.61 -5.71 -5.00
CA ILE A 236 8.77 -5.55 -3.80
C ILE A 236 8.15 -6.88 -3.41
N TYR A 237 7.69 -7.67 -4.39
CA TYR A 237 7.16 -9.00 -4.15
C TYR A 237 8.20 -9.95 -3.57
N ILE A 238 9.40 -10.06 -4.17
CA ILE A 238 10.47 -10.95 -3.73
C ILE A 238 10.93 -10.58 -2.31
N THR A 239 11.20 -9.30 -2.08
CA THR A 239 11.69 -8.81 -0.79
C THR A 239 10.63 -8.97 0.30
N GLY A 240 9.37 -8.63 0.01
CA GLY A 240 8.26 -8.84 0.94
C GLY A 240 8.00 -10.30 1.28
N ASN A 241 8.13 -11.21 0.31
CA ASN A 241 7.91 -12.65 0.51
C ASN A 241 9.02 -13.32 1.34
N THR A 242 10.24 -12.80 1.28
CA THR A 242 11.41 -13.36 1.97
C THR A 242 11.77 -12.64 3.27
N TYR A 243 11.08 -11.53 3.57
CA TYR A 243 11.37 -10.65 4.70
C TYR A 243 11.45 -11.39 6.03
N THR A 244 10.44 -12.21 6.38
CA THR A 244 10.39 -12.92 7.68
C THR A 244 11.58 -13.86 7.90
N LYS A 245 12.17 -14.39 6.82
CA LYS A 245 13.32 -15.28 6.87
C LYS A 245 14.64 -14.53 6.94
N VAL A 246 14.73 -13.43 6.19
CA VAL A 246 15.96 -12.65 6.01
C VAL A 246 16.16 -11.64 7.14
N TRP A 247 15.11 -10.97 7.57
CA TRP A 247 15.17 -9.83 8.50
C TRP A 247 15.81 -10.15 9.85
N PRO A 248 15.47 -11.26 10.54
CA PRO A 248 16.12 -11.61 11.81
C PRO A 248 17.64 -11.78 11.68
N ILE A 249 18.09 -12.32 10.54
CA ILE A 249 19.52 -12.52 10.26
C ILE A 249 20.23 -11.18 10.02
N ILE A 250 19.54 -10.20 9.44
CA ILE A 250 20.07 -8.85 9.21
C ILE A 250 20.17 -8.06 10.50
N ILE A 251 19.18 -8.19 11.38
CA ILE A 251 19.27 -7.63 12.74
C ILE A 251 20.51 -8.21 13.42
N GLN A 252 20.66 -9.54 13.42
CA GLN A 252 21.83 -10.18 14.02
C GLN A 252 23.16 -9.75 13.37
N HIS A 253 23.18 -9.52 12.05
CA HIS A 253 24.37 -9.04 11.34
C HIS A 253 24.79 -7.62 11.77
N ASN A 254 23.82 -6.76 12.09
CA ASN A 254 24.04 -5.34 12.39
C ASN A 254 23.93 -4.98 13.88
N GLU A 255 23.62 -5.95 14.74
CA GLU A 255 23.37 -5.79 16.18
C GLU A 255 24.43 -4.92 16.87
N ASN A 256 25.71 -5.20 16.63
CA ASN A 256 26.82 -4.41 17.21
C ASN A 256 26.78 -2.94 16.80
N LYS A 257 26.47 -2.64 15.53
CA LYS A 257 26.43 -1.26 15.03
C LYS A 257 25.19 -0.53 15.54
N ASP A 258 24.04 -1.21 15.57
CA ASP A 258 22.81 -0.67 16.14
C ASP A 258 23.01 -0.37 17.64
N GLN A 259 23.69 -1.24 18.39
CA GLN A 259 24.02 -0.99 19.79
C GLN A 259 24.93 0.23 19.96
N ILE A 260 25.98 0.36 19.14
CA ILE A 260 26.88 1.54 19.17
C ILE A 260 26.09 2.83 18.90
N LEU A 261 25.18 2.82 17.93
CA LEU A 261 24.33 3.97 17.62
C LEU A 261 23.49 4.38 18.83
N VAL A 262 22.80 3.42 19.46
CA VAL A 262 21.97 3.68 20.64
C VAL A 262 22.80 4.23 21.80
N GLU A 263 23.96 3.61 22.08
CA GLU A 263 24.87 4.06 23.14
C GLU A 263 25.37 5.50 22.91
N ASN A 264 25.72 5.85 21.68
CA ASN A 264 26.19 7.19 21.34
C ASN A 264 25.11 8.25 21.49
N ILE A 265 23.88 7.97 21.07
CA ILE A 265 22.74 8.89 21.25
C ILE A 265 22.42 9.08 22.73
N GLN A 266 22.41 8.01 23.52
CA GLN A 266 22.19 8.09 24.96
C GLN A 266 23.29 8.91 25.66
N LYS A 267 24.56 8.76 25.26
CA LYS A 267 25.67 9.58 25.77
C LYS A 267 25.49 11.05 25.43
N ARG A 268 25.09 11.37 24.19
CA ARG A 268 24.84 12.74 23.74
C ARG A 268 23.74 13.41 24.57
N GLN A 269 22.64 12.71 24.80
CA GLN A 269 21.53 13.26 25.58
C GLN A 269 21.88 13.50 27.05
N LYS A 270 22.66 12.61 27.66
CA LYS A 270 23.18 12.85 29.02
C LYS A 270 24.01 14.13 29.08
N LYS A 271 24.87 14.39 28.09
CA LYS A 271 25.63 15.66 27.99
C LYS A 271 24.72 16.86 27.78
N GLU A 272 23.71 16.76 26.92
CA GLU A 272 22.74 17.84 26.64
C GLU A 272 21.85 18.16 27.85
N GLN A 273 21.47 17.17 28.67
CA GLN A 273 20.73 17.40 29.92
C GLN A 273 21.58 18.07 31.02
N GLN A 274 22.89 17.81 31.04
CA GLN A 274 23.83 18.45 31.97
C GLN A 274 24.11 19.92 31.62
N ASN A 275 24.07 20.27 30.32
CA ASN A 275 24.22 21.63 29.83
C ASN A 275 22.85 22.33 29.76
N SER A 276 22.39 22.87 30.88
CA SER A 276 21.04 23.37 31.16
C SER A 276 20.52 24.56 30.33
N ASN A 277 20.63 24.53 29.00
CA ASN A 277 20.02 25.47 28.06
C ASN A 277 19.21 24.71 27.01
N GLN A 278 18.18 23.98 27.43
CA GLN A 278 17.26 23.33 26.50
C GLN A 278 16.34 24.37 25.87
N THR A 279 16.69 24.86 24.69
CA THR A 279 15.66 25.24 23.71
C THR A 279 14.89 23.97 23.38
N ASN A 280 13.69 23.82 23.96
CA ASN A 280 12.73 22.78 23.62
C ASN A 280 12.36 22.91 22.14
N LEU A 281 13.19 22.35 21.26
CA LEU A 281 12.86 22.14 19.87
C LEU A 281 11.74 21.10 19.86
N LYS A 282 10.51 21.57 19.64
CA LYS A 282 9.35 20.72 19.53
C LYS A 282 9.51 19.85 18.28
N ILE A 283 9.94 18.60 18.46
CA ILE A 283 10.13 17.64 17.37
C ILE A 283 8.78 17.29 16.75
N ASN A 284 8.76 17.09 15.44
CA ASN A 284 7.53 16.77 14.72
C ASN A 284 7.09 15.33 15.02
N GLN A 285 6.07 15.17 15.85
CA GLN A 285 5.52 13.88 16.21
C GLN A 285 5.02 13.07 15.01
N ASN A 286 4.54 13.73 13.94
CA ASN A 286 4.11 13.03 12.73
C ASN A 286 5.30 12.40 12.00
N ALA A 287 6.43 13.11 11.93
CA ALA A 287 7.66 12.55 11.34
C ALA A 287 8.20 11.38 12.18
N LEU A 288 8.10 11.48 13.51
CA LEU A 288 8.50 10.40 14.43
C LEU A 288 7.64 9.16 14.23
N ASN A 289 6.33 9.34 14.19
CA ASN A 289 5.37 8.25 13.97
C ASN A 289 5.53 7.62 12.59
N GLU A 290 5.92 8.41 11.58
CA GLU A 290 6.24 7.87 10.25
C GLU A 290 7.45 6.95 10.32
N LEU A 291 8.58 7.38 10.91
CA LEU A 291 9.77 6.52 11.06
C LEU A 291 9.51 5.25 11.87
N LYS A 292 8.61 5.30 12.87
CA LYS A 292 8.23 4.11 13.65
C LYS A 292 7.62 3.00 12.78
N LYS A 293 7.02 3.34 11.64
CA LYS A 293 6.47 2.34 10.70
C LYS A 293 7.54 1.50 10.01
N LEU A 294 8.82 1.87 10.10
CA LEU A 294 9.90 1.12 9.44
C LEU A 294 9.87 -0.37 9.79
N ASP A 295 9.55 -0.74 11.03
CA ASP A 295 9.47 -2.13 11.49
C ASP A 295 8.29 -2.91 10.87
N ASP A 296 7.20 -2.21 10.50
CA ASP A 296 6.01 -2.83 9.91
C ASP A 296 6.18 -3.09 8.40
N LEU A 297 7.11 -2.38 7.76
CA LEU A 297 7.32 -2.44 6.31
C LEU A 297 8.27 -3.57 5.93
N LYS A 298 7.93 -4.30 4.86
CA LYS A 298 8.65 -5.52 4.47
C LYS A 298 9.61 -5.30 3.31
N SER A 299 9.27 -4.50 2.31
CA SER A 299 10.16 -4.28 1.17
C SER A 299 11.16 -3.15 1.42
N ALA A 300 12.32 -3.24 0.77
CA ALA A 300 13.32 -2.17 0.77
C ALA A 300 12.75 -0.86 0.22
N TYR A 301 11.96 -0.94 -0.86
CA TYR A 301 11.34 0.22 -1.48
C TYR A 301 10.34 0.94 -0.55
N GLU A 302 9.48 0.18 0.16
CA GLU A 302 8.55 0.76 1.14
C GLU A 302 9.30 1.46 2.28
N LYS A 303 10.36 0.86 2.81
CA LYS A 303 11.20 1.48 3.84
C LYS A 303 11.86 2.77 3.35
N ALA A 304 12.38 2.79 2.11
CA ALA A 304 12.93 4.00 1.51
C ALA A 304 11.88 5.11 1.37
N LYS A 305 10.64 4.77 0.97
CA LYS A 305 9.52 5.72 0.92
C LYS A 305 9.11 6.24 2.29
N CYS A 306 9.14 5.38 3.30
CA CYS A 306 8.89 5.76 4.69
C CYS A 306 9.92 6.81 5.16
N ILE A 307 11.20 6.59 4.87
CA ILE A 307 12.28 7.55 5.16
C ILE A 307 12.05 8.87 4.42
N ARG A 308 11.70 8.80 3.13
CA ARG A 308 11.36 9.99 2.32
C ARG A 308 10.20 10.78 2.96
N SER A 309 9.12 10.11 3.31
CA SER A 309 7.96 10.76 3.93
C SER A 309 8.29 11.37 5.29
N ALA A 310 9.11 10.70 6.10
CA ALA A 310 9.55 11.25 7.38
C ALA A 310 10.42 12.50 7.20
N LEU A 311 11.33 12.49 6.21
CA LEU A 311 12.15 13.65 5.87
C LEU A 311 11.30 14.83 5.41
N ASP A 312 10.32 14.59 4.53
CA ASP A 312 9.39 15.63 4.05
C ASP A 312 8.57 16.24 5.20
N LEU A 313 8.10 15.40 6.14
CA LEU A 313 7.40 15.87 7.34
C LEU A 313 8.31 16.70 8.26
N THR A 314 9.58 16.33 8.34
CA THR A 314 10.60 17.06 9.13
C THR A 314 10.84 18.44 8.52
N MET A 315 11.06 18.49 7.20
CA MET A 315 11.25 19.73 6.47
C MET A 315 10.03 20.64 6.59
N ALA A 316 8.83 20.10 6.34
CA ALA A 316 7.58 20.86 6.41
C ALA A 316 7.36 21.49 7.79
N ALA A 317 7.64 20.77 8.88
CA ALA A 317 7.49 21.32 10.23
C ALA A 317 8.46 22.47 10.51
N LYS A 318 9.72 22.33 10.11
CA LYS A 318 10.74 23.37 10.31
C LYS A 318 10.51 24.60 9.43
N THR A 319 10.08 24.42 8.19
CA THR A 319 9.76 25.55 7.31
C THR A 319 8.55 26.36 7.79
N LEU A 320 7.63 25.74 8.53
CA LEU A 320 6.49 26.43 9.14
C LEU A 320 6.84 27.13 10.46
N MET A 321 7.99 26.84 11.09
CA MET A 321 8.43 27.48 12.33
C MET A 321 9.34 28.68 12.03
N VAL A 322 8.85 29.90 12.24
CA VAL A 322 9.71 31.10 12.33
C VAL A 322 9.85 31.47 13.80
N VAL A 323 11.07 31.38 14.32
CA VAL A 323 11.45 32.01 15.59
C VAL A 323 11.75 33.47 15.28
N ASP A 324 10.95 34.40 15.82
CA ASP A 324 11.28 35.82 15.74
C ASP A 324 12.50 36.08 16.65
N PRO A 325 13.67 36.49 16.12
CA PRO A 325 14.87 36.69 16.93
C PRO A 325 14.71 37.81 17.98
N LYS A 326 13.65 38.63 17.91
CA LYS A 326 13.38 39.72 18.85
C LYS A 326 12.30 39.39 19.90
N ASN A 327 11.55 38.31 19.71
CA ASN A 327 10.51 37.87 20.63
C ASN A 327 10.50 36.34 20.57
N SER A 328 10.81 35.66 21.67
CA SER A 328 10.86 34.20 21.81
C SER A 328 9.51 33.47 21.57
N ALA A 329 8.58 34.09 20.85
CA ALA A 329 7.33 33.51 20.38
C ALA A 329 7.56 32.82 19.02
N VAL A 330 7.17 31.55 18.95
CA VAL A 330 7.13 30.78 17.70
C VAL A 330 5.91 31.24 16.91
N SER A 331 6.11 31.78 15.70
CA SER A 331 5.02 32.09 14.77
C SER A 331 4.97 31.08 13.62
N TYR A 332 3.76 30.66 13.25
CA TYR A 332 3.52 29.76 12.12
C TYR A 332 3.19 30.56 10.87
N ARG A 333 3.98 30.42 9.79
CA ARG A 333 3.64 31.04 8.49
C ARG A 333 2.54 30.27 7.77
N SER A 334 1.72 30.95 6.97
CA SER A 334 0.89 30.29 5.96
C SER A 334 1.78 29.60 4.92
N SER A 335 1.34 28.44 4.43
CA SER A 335 2.09 27.56 3.51
C SER A 335 2.58 28.20 2.21
N SER A 336 2.12 29.41 1.87
CA SER A 336 2.46 30.13 0.64
C SER A 336 3.81 30.87 0.68
N ASN A 337 4.43 31.11 1.84
CA ASN A 337 5.67 31.92 2.00
C ASN A 337 6.79 31.18 2.78
N ALA A 338 6.77 29.86 2.70
CA ALA A 338 7.77 28.95 3.26
C ALA A 338 9.10 29.07 2.48
N MET A 339 10.19 29.45 3.16
CA MET A 339 11.52 29.49 2.53
C MET A 339 12.09 28.07 2.48
N PRO A 340 12.62 27.58 1.34
CA PRO A 340 13.20 26.24 1.28
C PRO A 340 14.35 26.10 2.29
N MET A 341 14.36 25.00 3.05
CA MET A 341 15.44 24.71 4.00
C MET A 341 16.75 24.44 3.28
N ALA A 342 17.85 24.87 3.88
CA ALA A 342 19.17 24.49 3.43
C ALA A 342 19.49 23.02 3.82
N ALA A 343 20.49 22.42 3.16
CA ALA A 343 20.81 21.01 3.34
C ALA A 343 21.35 20.69 4.76
N ASP A 344 22.13 21.60 5.34
CA ASP A 344 22.65 21.56 6.71
C ASP A 344 21.54 21.65 7.76
N GLU A 345 20.56 22.53 7.56
CA GLU A 345 19.37 22.63 8.42
C GLU A 345 18.53 21.34 8.36
N THR A 346 18.41 20.76 7.17
CA THR A 346 17.68 19.50 6.93
C THR A 346 18.35 18.35 7.65
N LEU A 347 19.68 18.22 7.52
CA LEU A 347 20.47 17.21 8.21
C LEU A 347 20.35 17.34 9.73
N THR A 348 20.49 18.55 10.26
CA THR A 348 20.40 18.81 11.70
C THR A 348 19.01 18.45 12.24
N ALA A 349 17.94 18.86 11.56
CA ALA A 349 16.59 18.53 11.98
C ALA A 349 16.30 17.01 11.94
N PHE A 350 16.90 16.29 10.98
CA PHE A 350 16.72 14.85 10.87
C PHE A 350 17.57 14.07 11.89
N ILE A 351 18.75 14.58 12.25
CA ILE A 351 19.54 14.11 13.40
C ILE A 351 18.70 14.20 14.68
N ASP A 352 18.10 15.36 14.95
CA ASP A 352 17.26 15.57 16.14
C ASP A 352 16.09 14.58 16.18
N LEU A 353 15.43 14.35 15.04
CA LEU A 353 14.35 13.38 14.92
C LEU A 353 14.78 11.95 15.26
N ILE A 354 15.93 11.50 14.74
CA ILE A 354 16.45 10.15 15.00
C ILE A 354 16.88 9.98 16.46
N CYS A 355 17.49 11.01 17.05
CA CYS A 355 17.83 11.02 18.48
C CYS A 355 16.58 10.87 19.35
N GLU A 356 15.50 11.58 19.02
CA GLU A 356 14.22 11.47 19.75
C GLU A 356 13.54 10.12 19.55
N LEU A 357 13.65 9.54 18.35
CA LEU A 357 13.10 8.22 18.05
C LEU A 357 13.70 7.16 18.96
N ILE A 358 15.03 7.15 19.11
CA ILE A 358 15.73 6.21 19.97
C ILE A 358 15.41 6.47 21.45
N SER A 359 15.25 7.72 21.86
CA SER A 359 15.07 8.04 23.28
C SER A 359 13.66 7.90 23.80
N THR A 360 12.68 7.98 22.90
CA THR A 360 11.29 7.62 23.20
C THR A 360 11.01 6.13 23.03
N SER A 361 11.99 5.34 22.56
CA SER A 361 11.87 3.89 22.47
C SER A 361 12.19 3.22 23.82
N GLU A 362 11.42 2.20 24.20
CA GLU A 362 11.74 1.40 25.38
C GLU A 362 13.05 0.63 25.13
N ILE A 363 13.84 0.40 26.20
CA ILE A 363 15.19 -0.17 26.14
C ILE A 363 15.24 -1.51 25.38
N ASN A 364 14.15 -2.27 25.34
CA ASN A 364 14.05 -3.57 24.68
C ASN A 364 13.30 -3.53 23.33
N THR A 365 12.87 -2.36 22.87
CA THR A 365 12.11 -2.16 21.62
C THR A 365 12.74 -1.09 20.73
N SER A 366 14.05 -0.87 20.86
CA SER A 366 14.75 0.10 20.02
C SER A 366 14.69 -0.34 18.56
N ILE A 367 14.27 0.57 17.70
CA ILE A 367 14.28 0.37 16.25
C ILE A 367 15.72 0.11 15.79
N CYS A 368 15.94 -0.95 15.02
CA CYS A 368 17.24 -1.32 14.47
C CYS A 368 17.55 -0.50 13.20
N LEU A 369 17.84 0.79 13.38
CA LEU A 369 18.03 1.75 12.30
C LEU A 369 19.15 1.37 11.33
N VAL A 370 20.26 0.80 11.81
CA VAL A 370 21.37 0.33 10.97
C VAL A 370 20.97 -0.93 10.20
N ALA A 371 20.25 -1.86 10.83
CA ALA A 371 19.68 -3.00 10.12
C ALA A 371 18.71 -2.56 9.00
N HIS A 372 17.87 -1.54 9.23
CA HIS A 372 16.97 -0.98 8.20
C HIS A 372 17.73 -0.32 7.05
N GLU A 373 18.80 0.42 7.36
CA GLU A 373 19.71 0.99 6.37
C GLU A 373 20.31 -0.10 5.48
N TYR A 374 20.94 -1.10 6.11
CA TYR A 374 21.58 -2.23 5.42
C TYR A 374 20.56 -2.98 4.55
N TYR A 375 19.38 -3.29 5.09
CA TYR A 375 18.34 -3.98 4.33
C TYR A 375 17.89 -3.16 3.12
N THR A 376 17.62 -1.87 3.31
CA THR A 376 17.17 -0.98 2.23
C THR A 376 18.22 -0.83 1.13
N GLU A 377 19.50 -0.74 1.49
CA GLU A 377 20.60 -0.62 0.52
C GLU A 377 20.83 -1.91 -0.26
N LYS A 378 20.75 -3.06 0.41
CA LYS A 378 21.17 -4.35 -0.17
C LYS A 378 20.04 -5.09 -0.88
N PHE A 379 18.82 -4.98 -0.36
CA PHE A 379 17.62 -5.63 -0.90
C PHE A 379 16.86 -4.77 -1.92
N ARG A 380 17.34 -3.55 -2.23
CA ARG A 380 16.94 -2.86 -3.47
C ARG A 380 17.67 -3.49 -4.66
N PHE A 381 16.93 -3.84 -5.70
CA PHE A 381 17.43 -4.45 -6.93
C PHE A 381 17.29 -3.51 -8.14
N SER A 382 16.47 -2.47 -8.02
CA SER A 382 16.28 -1.38 -8.97
C SER A 382 16.76 -0.06 -8.37
N SER A 383 17.06 0.89 -9.24
CA SER A 383 17.35 2.26 -8.83
C SER A 383 16.12 2.92 -8.21
N LEU A 384 16.34 3.66 -7.13
CA LEU A 384 15.30 4.45 -6.50
C LEU A 384 15.03 5.72 -7.35
N PRO A 385 13.79 6.23 -7.36
CA PRO A 385 13.50 7.58 -7.81
C PRO A 385 14.41 8.59 -7.10
N GLN A 386 14.83 9.64 -7.83
CA GLN A 386 15.85 10.59 -7.35
C GLN A 386 15.52 11.22 -5.99
N ASP A 387 14.26 11.53 -5.75
CA ASP A 387 13.78 12.11 -4.49
C ASP A 387 13.86 11.12 -3.33
N ILE A 388 13.51 9.86 -3.57
CA ILE A 388 13.63 8.77 -2.59
C ILE A 388 15.10 8.45 -2.32
N ASP A 389 15.92 8.38 -3.36
CA ASP A 389 17.36 8.10 -3.25
C ASP A 389 18.10 9.21 -2.49
N TYR A 390 17.72 10.47 -2.72
CA TYR A 390 18.21 11.61 -1.94
C TYR A 390 17.89 11.43 -0.46
N ALA A 391 16.62 11.18 -0.12
CA ALA A 391 16.21 11.03 1.28
C ALA A 391 16.89 9.82 1.96
N PHE A 392 17.06 8.72 1.24
CA PHE A 392 17.78 7.56 1.75
C PHE A 392 19.27 7.86 1.98
N THR A 393 19.90 8.61 1.06
CA THR A 393 21.30 9.05 1.21
C THR A 393 21.46 9.99 2.40
N THR A 394 20.52 10.92 2.61
CA THR A 394 20.46 11.78 3.80
C THR A 394 20.36 10.95 5.07
N TYR A 395 19.45 9.96 5.11
CA TYR A 395 19.32 9.05 6.23
C TYR A 395 20.62 8.31 6.53
N ARG A 396 21.27 7.73 5.52
CA ARG A 396 22.56 7.05 5.69
C ARG A 396 23.63 7.98 6.24
N GLY A 397 23.72 9.19 5.72
CA GLY A 397 24.65 10.20 6.21
C GLY A 397 24.43 10.54 7.69
N VAL A 398 23.17 10.62 8.13
CA VAL A 398 22.82 10.86 9.53
C VAL A 398 23.18 9.68 10.42
N ILE A 399 22.87 8.44 10.02
CA ILE A 399 23.23 7.23 10.77
C ILE A 399 24.76 7.14 10.91
N GLU A 400 25.50 7.31 9.83
CA GLU A 400 26.97 7.26 9.83
C GLU A 400 27.58 8.37 10.70
N TYR A 401 27.01 9.58 10.66
CA TYR A 401 27.42 10.67 11.54
C TYR A 401 27.21 10.29 13.02
N LEU A 402 26.02 9.79 13.38
CA LEU A 402 25.70 9.43 14.76
C LEU A 402 26.56 8.28 15.29
N ILE A 403 26.89 7.29 14.46
CA ILE A 403 27.81 6.21 14.82
C ILE A 403 29.24 6.73 15.06
N ASN A 404 29.75 7.64 14.23
CA ASN A 404 31.15 8.09 14.31
C ASN A 404 31.36 9.31 15.23
N SER A 405 30.29 10.01 15.60
CA SER A 405 30.33 11.26 16.39
C SER A 405 30.90 11.11 17.80
N SER A 406 31.15 9.89 18.30
CA SER A 406 31.82 9.64 19.58
C SER A 406 33.28 10.13 19.64
N SER A 407 33.89 10.48 18.50
CA SER A 407 35.28 10.94 18.42
C SER A 407 35.47 12.47 18.40
N TRP A 408 34.39 13.27 18.29
CA TRP A 408 34.46 14.73 18.11
C TRP A 408 33.89 15.55 19.28
N PHE A 409 33.50 14.92 20.39
CA PHE A 409 32.87 15.59 21.54
C PHE A 409 33.31 15.12 22.92
#